data_AF-A0A258HXQ3-F1
#
_entry.id   AF-A0A258HXQ3-F1
#
_cell.length_a   1.000
_cell.length_b   1.000
_cell.length_c   1.000
_cell.angle_alpha   90.00
_cell.angle_beta   90.00
_cell.angle_gamma   90.00
#
_symmetry.space_group_name_H-M   'P 1'
#
loop_
_entity.id
_entity.type
_entity.pdbx_description
1 polymer ?
#
loop_
_entity_poly.entity_id
_entity_poly.type
_entity_poly.pdbx_seq_one_letter_code
_entity_poly.pdbx_strand_id
1 'polypeptide(L)'
;MPVNKETTIAIPADPDDPEDFDVSVAGLERAHMGRRFRVLRFRLGLSQQEFATAYGIPVANLRQYEMARHMPPPAVRSYLKVIEAEPEMVRRVMAAG
;
A
#
# COMPACT_ATOMS: atom_id res chain seq x y z
N MET A 1 -0.66 -5.20 -29.04
CA MET A 1 -1.54 -5.68 -27.95
C MET A 1 -1.02 -5.12 -26.65
N PRO A 2 -1.82 -4.48 -25.79
CA PRO A 2 -1.35 -4.06 -24.47
C PRO A 2 -0.97 -5.30 -23.64
N VAL A 3 0.17 -5.24 -22.95
CA VAL A 3 0.67 -6.32 -22.10
C VAL A 3 -0.22 -6.43 -20.85
N ASN A 4 -0.75 -7.61 -20.56
CA ASN A 4 -1.52 -7.87 -19.33
C ASN A 4 -0.56 -8.00 -18.14
N LYS A 5 -0.55 -7.00 -17.25
CA LYS A 5 0.35 -6.95 -16.09
C LYS A 5 0.06 -8.01 -15.02
N GLU A 6 -1.15 -8.57 -14.97
CA GLU A 6 -1.48 -9.63 -14.00
C GLU A 6 -0.86 -10.97 -14.39
N THR A 7 -0.65 -11.23 -15.69
CA THR A 7 -0.06 -12.47 -16.20
C THR A 7 1.42 -12.33 -16.56
N THR A 8 1.94 -11.10 -16.61
CA THR A 8 3.36 -10.86 -16.93
C THR A 8 4.18 -11.04 -15.67
N ILE A 9 5.09 -12.02 -15.67
CA ILE A 9 5.96 -12.31 -14.53
C ILE A 9 7.09 -11.27 -14.46
N ALA A 10 7.24 -10.65 -13.29
CA ALA A 10 8.30 -9.68 -12.98
C ALA A 10 9.44 -10.32 -12.19
N ILE A 11 9.09 -11.24 -11.27
CA ILE A 11 10.06 -12.00 -10.48
C ILE A 11 9.65 -13.47 -10.63
N PRO A 12 10.49 -14.33 -11.23
CA PRO A 12 10.20 -15.75 -11.31
C PRO A 12 10.36 -16.41 -9.94
N ALA A 13 9.63 -17.50 -9.71
CA ALA A 13 9.82 -18.37 -8.54
C ALA A 13 11.24 -18.95 -8.51
N ASP A 14 11.76 -19.14 -7.30
CA ASP A 14 13.00 -19.88 -7.06
C ASP A 14 12.78 -21.38 -7.35
N PRO A 15 13.50 -22.00 -8.31
CA PRO A 15 13.34 -23.41 -8.60
C PRO A 15 13.76 -24.34 -7.44
N ASP A 16 14.54 -23.85 -6.48
CA ASP A 16 15.00 -24.62 -5.33
C ASP A 16 14.06 -24.52 -4.11
N ASP A 17 13.03 -23.66 -4.16
CA ASP A 17 12.00 -23.53 -3.12
C ASP A 17 10.61 -23.92 -3.68
N PRO A 18 10.09 -25.12 -3.35
CA PRO A 18 8.80 -25.59 -3.88
C PRO A 18 7.59 -24.81 -3.35
N GLU A 19 7.76 -23.98 -2.32
CA GLU A 19 6.71 -23.09 -1.80
C GLU A 19 6.76 -21.68 -2.41
N ASP A 20 7.84 -21.34 -3.11
CA ASP A 20 7.95 -20.04 -3.79
C ASP A 20 7.05 -19.97 -5.03
N PHE A 21 6.70 -18.75 -5.44
CA PHE A 21 5.76 -18.52 -6.52
C PHE A 21 6.13 -17.31 -7.36
N ASP A 22 5.74 -17.36 -8.63
CA ASP A 22 5.95 -16.25 -9.55
C ASP A 22 5.22 -14.98 -9.08
N VAL A 23 5.91 -13.84 -9.12
CA VAL A 23 5.31 -12.54 -8.84
C VAL A 23 5.06 -11.81 -10.15
N SER A 24 3.79 -11.51 -10.43
CA SER A 24 3.41 -10.69 -11.59
C SER A 24 3.83 -9.23 -11.43
N VAL A 25 3.92 -8.49 -12.54
CA VAL A 25 4.18 -7.04 -12.55
C VAL A 25 3.15 -6.32 -11.67
N ALA A 26 1.86 -6.65 -11.80
CA ALA A 26 0.81 -6.07 -10.98
C ALA A 26 0.94 -6.44 -9.49
N GLY A 27 1.33 -7.69 -9.19
CA GLY A 27 1.62 -8.15 -7.84
C GLY A 27 2.76 -7.37 -7.20
N LEU A 28 3.86 -7.16 -7.92
CA LEU A 28 5.01 -6.38 -7.46
C LEU A 28 4.65 -4.91 -7.23
N GLU A 29 3.88 -4.30 -8.14
CA GLU A 29 3.35 -2.94 -7.96
C GLU A 29 2.49 -2.82 -6.69
N ARG A 30 1.59 -3.79 -6.44
CA ARG A 30 0.79 -3.84 -5.20
C ARG A 30 1.68 -4.00 -3.96
N ALA A 31 2.68 -4.88 -4.01
CA ALA A 31 3.60 -5.14 -2.90
C ALA A 31 4.40 -3.87 -2.52
N HIS A 32 4.92 -3.15 -3.50
CA HIS A 32 5.61 -1.88 -3.27
C HIS A 32 4.68 -0.81 -2.67
N MET A 33 3.46 -0.69 -3.18
CA MET A 33 2.48 0.24 -2.63
C MET A 33 2.10 -0.10 -1.19
N GLY A 34 1.81 -1.38 -0.91
CA GLY A 34 1.51 -1.85 0.44
C GLY A 34 2.67 -1.64 1.42
N ARG A 35 3.92 -1.81 0.95
CA ARG A 35 5.11 -1.48 1.74
C ARG A 35 5.18 0.00 2.10
N ARG A 36 4.81 0.92 1.21
CA ARG A 36 4.81 2.37 1.52
C ARG A 36 3.85 2.71 2.65
N PHE A 37 2.63 2.17 2.63
CA PHE A 37 1.68 2.30 3.74
C PHE A 37 2.26 1.80 5.06
N ARG A 38 2.80 0.58 5.08
CA ARG A 38 3.42 -0.01 6.28
C ARG A 38 4.56 0.86 6.82
N VAL A 39 5.50 1.23 5.95
CA VAL A 39 6.69 2.03 6.35
C VAL A 39 6.28 3.38 6.90
N LEU A 40 5.37 4.09 6.23
CA LEU A 40 4.88 5.38 6.72
C LEU A 40 4.19 5.23 8.07
N ARG A 41 3.29 4.25 8.21
CA ARG A 41 2.57 4.00 9.47
C ARG A 41 3.52 3.68 10.63
N PHE A 42 4.51 2.80 10.40
CA PHE A 42 5.51 2.48 11.42
C PHE A 42 6.39 3.68 11.77
N ARG A 43 6.80 4.48 10.77
CA ARG A 43 7.57 5.71 10.99
C ARG A 43 6.82 6.73 11.86
N LEU A 44 5.50 6.76 11.74
CA LEU A 44 4.63 7.62 12.55
C LEU A 44 4.28 7.01 13.92
N GLY A 45 4.72 5.78 14.20
CA GLY A 45 4.44 5.10 15.47
C GLY A 45 2.97 4.70 15.67
N LEU A 46 2.20 4.53 14.58
CA LEU A 46 0.77 4.28 14.64
C LEU A 46 0.41 2.80 14.41
N SER A 47 -0.58 2.31 15.14
CA SER A 47 -1.32 1.10 14.77
C SER A 47 -2.13 1.33 13.48
N GLN A 48 -2.61 0.25 12.87
CA GLN A 48 -3.48 0.35 11.69
C GLN A 48 -4.76 1.15 12.00
N GLN A 49 -5.31 0.99 13.20
CA GLN A 49 -6.53 1.69 13.61
C GLN A 49 -6.27 3.19 13.80
N GLU A 50 -5.17 3.55 14.44
CA GLU A 50 -4.79 4.96 14.62
C GLU A 50 -4.46 5.64 13.29
N PHE A 51 -3.76 4.96 12.39
CA PHE A 51 -3.50 5.48 11.05
C PHE A 51 -4.80 5.67 10.26
N ALA A 52 -5.70 4.69 10.32
CA ALA A 52 -7.00 4.75 9.67
C ALA A 52 -7.82 5.95 10.16
N THR A 53 -7.89 6.14 11.48
CA THR A 53 -8.59 7.27 12.10
C THR A 53 -7.93 8.61 11.77
N ALA A 54 -6.60 8.71 11.90
CA ALA A 54 -5.87 9.96 11.70
C ALA A 54 -5.95 10.49 10.26
N TYR A 55 -6.06 9.60 9.28
CA TYR A 55 -6.00 9.96 7.87
C TYR A 55 -7.29 9.66 7.09
N GLY A 56 -8.32 9.11 7.71
CA GLY A 56 -9.60 8.84 7.05
C GLY A 56 -9.53 7.72 5.99
N ILE A 57 -8.64 6.74 6.16
CA ILE A 57 -8.58 5.55 5.30
C ILE A 57 -9.20 4.38 6.08
N PRO A 58 -10.31 3.77 5.62
CA PRO A 58 -10.95 2.68 6.36
C PRO A 58 -9.96 1.56 6.69
N VAL A 59 -9.95 1.11 7.95
CA VAL A 59 -8.98 0.12 8.43
C VAL A 59 -9.00 -1.19 7.62
N ALA A 60 -10.18 -1.60 7.15
CA ALA A 60 -10.33 -2.76 6.26
C ALA A 60 -9.57 -2.57 4.93
N ASN A 61 -9.66 -1.38 4.33
CA ASN A 61 -8.95 -1.04 3.11
C ASN A 61 -7.44 -0.95 3.38
N LEU A 62 -7.02 -0.29 4.46
CA LEU A 62 -5.62 -0.20 4.86
C LEU A 62 -4.98 -1.59 4.97
N ARG A 63 -5.66 -2.56 5.60
CA ARG A 63 -5.19 -3.95 5.69
C ARG A 63 -5.00 -4.59 4.32
N GLN A 64 -5.99 -4.46 3.43
CA GLN A 64 -5.90 -5.00 2.07
C GLN A 64 -4.73 -4.37 1.28
N TYR A 65 -4.47 -3.08 1.48
CA TYR A 65 -3.35 -2.39 0.84
C TYR A 65 -2.01 -2.85 1.40
N GLU A 66 -1.85 -2.88 2.73
CA GLU A 66 -0.62 -3.31 3.38
C GLU A 66 -0.25 -4.78 3.05
N MET A 67 -1.25 -5.63 2.86
CA MET A 67 -1.11 -7.04 2.44
C MET A 67 -1.00 -7.24 0.92
N ALA A 68 -0.94 -6.16 0.13
CA ALA A 68 -0.86 -6.21 -1.34
C ALA A 68 -2.01 -6.97 -2.03
N ARG A 69 -3.16 -7.13 -1.35
CA ARG A 69 -4.35 -7.79 -1.93
C ARG A 69 -5.04 -6.91 -2.96
N HIS A 70 -5.10 -5.60 -2.70
CA HIS A 70 -5.69 -4.62 -3.63
C HIS A 70 -4.75 -3.45 -3.87
N MET A 71 -4.79 -2.93 -5.10
CA MET A 71 -4.17 -1.65 -5.42
C MET A 71 -5.10 -0.52 -4.91
N PRO A 72 -4.61 0.41 -4.07
CA PRO A 72 -5.41 1.57 -3.66
C PRO A 72 -5.86 2.38 -4.88
N PRO A 73 -7.07 2.97 -4.87
CA PRO A 73 -7.52 3.86 -5.94
C PRO A 73 -6.56 5.03 -6.17
N PRO A 74 -6.54 5.65 -7.38
CA PRO A 74 -5.64 6.76 -7.71
C PRO A 74 -5.66 7.89 -6.67
N ALA A 75 -6.84 8.29 -6.20
CA ALA A 75 -6.98 9.33 -5.19
C ALA A 75 -6.28 8.98 -3.87
N VAL A 76 -6.41 7.73 -3.40
CA VAL A 76 -5.75 7.25 -2.17
C VAL A 76 -4.22 7.22 -2.35
N ARG A 77 -3.72 6.88 -3.53
CA ARG A 77 -2.27 6.93 -3.83
C ARG A 77 -1.73 8.35 -3.86
N SER A 78 -2.48 9.29 -4.44
CA SER A 78 -2.11 10.71 -4.42
C SER A 78 -2.15 11.26 -3.01
N TYR A 79 -3.17 10.91 -2.24
CA TYR A 79 -3.30 11.32 -0.85
C TYR A 79 -2.16 10.76 0.02
N LEU A 80 -1.75 9.50 -0.18
CA LEU A 80 -0.58 8.95 0.50
C LEU A 80 0.68 9.79 0.29
N LYS A 81 0.91 10.30 -0.92
CA LYS A 81 2.06 11.21 -1.19
C LYS A 81 2.00 12.48 -0.34
N VAL A 82 0.79 13.02 -0.13
CA VAL A 82 0.60 14.20 0.72
C VAL A 82 0.89 13.86 2.19
N ILE A 83 0.41 12.72 2.68
CA ILE A 83 0.71 12.27 4.06
C ILE A 83 2.21 12.00 4.24
N GLU A 84 2.88 11.42 3.25
CA GLU A 84 4.33 11.16 3.32
C GLU A 84 5.15 12.44 3.44
N ALA A 85 4.71 13.52 2.81
CA ALA A 85 5.37 14.83 2.81
C ALA A 85 5.02 15.65 4.06
N GLU A 86 3.75 15.71 4.44
CA GLU A 86 3.23 16.64 5.46
C GLU A 86 2.29 15.95 6.46
N PRO A 87 2.74 14.89 7.18
CA PRO A 87 1.86 14.04 7.99
C PRO A 87 1.15 14.82 9.11
N GLU A 88 1.86 15.74 9.77
CA GLU A 88 1.32 16.55 10.87
C GLU A 88 0.31 17.59 10.41
N MET A 89 0.52 18.19 9.23
CA MET A 89 -0.44 19.11 8.64
C MET A 89 -1.74 18.37 8.29
N VAL A 90 -1.63 17.23 7.59
CA VAL A 90 -2.81 16.44 7.21
C VAL A 90 -3.57 15.99 8.46
N ARG A 91 -2.88 15.48 9.47
CA ARG A 91 -3.52 15.06 10.73
C ARG A 91 -4.27 16.19 11.42
N ARG A 92 -3.71 17.42 11.43
CA ARG A 92 -4.40 18.61 11.96
C ARG A 92 -5.64 18.97 11.16
N VAL A 93 -5.56 18.93 9.83
CA VAL A 93 -6.71 19.23 8.94
C VAL A 93 -7.83 18.21 9.15
N MET A 94 -7.49 16.92 9.22
CA MET A 94 -8.46 15.84 9.41
C MET A 94 -9.11 15.85 10.79
N ALA A 95 -8.43 16.36 11.83
CA ALA A 95 -8.99 16.48 13.18
C ALA A 95 -9.91 17.70 13.37
N ALA A 96 -9.88 18.67 12.44
CA ALA A 96 -10.66 19.90 12.51
C ALA A 96 -12.04 19.79 11.81
N GLY A 97 -12.33 18.67 11.16
CA GLY A 97 -13.61 18.37 10.49
C GLY A 97 -14.35 17.25 11.21
#